data_AF-A0A954MYY1-F1
#
_entry.id   AF-A0A954MYY1-F1
#
_cell.length_a   1.000
_cell.length_b   1.000
_cell.length_c   1.000
_cell.angle_alpha   90.00
_cell.angle_beta   90.00
_cell.angle_gamma   90.00
#
_symmetry.space_group_name_H-M   'P 1'
#
loop_
_entity.id
_entity.type
_entity.pdbx_description
1 polymer ?
#
loop_
_entity_poly.entity_id
_entity_poly.type
_entity_poly.pdbx_seq_one_letter_code
_entity_poly.pdbx_strand_id
1 'polypeptide(L)'
;MQLRHSLRHNSLLLALSCCGLLLSLAHSSHAADLPEVKGVELQPLVSATNRLLEALDFVGAPLAKHDEEKLREALKSTDRAEVAAAVQKVLDPYCLLMVTINPESRVSVVEGPAKKELTEQGWRNFLVKVQNDAGINPSLKVESPNAEPLYKRSTGSPNPKPTIPANEVPQRFLDVVMMDKQPLTPTLSGLNLEYRIIQIYSRDAGQREAKIGFNVGQGTQDIGFRNQVPVFFNCRPAVKVSVGIKDVDGSGTTAALLIKDKFGRVYPNPSRRLAPDFFFHQQIYRADGENVLLPPGDYTVEIGRGPEYLVETHQLTVPEDVTEHHADFHLKRWIHLAKRQWYSGDHHVHAAGCSHYESPTEGVTPADMLRHILGEDLNVGCVLSWGPCWYTQKQYFEGKTHALSQPNYLMRYDVEVSGFPSSHAGHLCLLRLTEDDYEGTEFIEEWPSWTLPVLKWGQKQGGVVGYSHSGWGLEAPDIDDAGRRVPNKKGKASNLLPDYEIPPFKGIGA
;
A
#
# COMPACT_ATOMS: atom_id res chain seq x y z
N MET A 1 46.24 -47.40 -62.44
CA MET A 1 46.70 -46.90 -61.12
C MET A 1 45.60 -47.28 -60.11
N GLN A 2 45.45 -48.53 -59.65
CA GLN A 2 46.40 -49.46 -58.97
C GLN A 2 47.08 -48.77 -57.77
N LEU A 3 47.09 -49.31 -56.53
CA LEU A 3 46.98 -50.70 -56.01
C LEU A 3 45.90 -50.82 -54.87
N ARG A 4 45.12 -51.92 -54.70
CA ARG A 4 45.35 -53.22 -53.96
C ARG A 4 45.69 -53.02 -52.46
N HIS A 5 45.28 -53.78 -51.44
CA HIS A 5 44.61 -55.12 -51.20
C HIS A 5 44.18 -55.17 -49.68
N SER A 6 43.56 -56.19 -49.04
CA SER A 6 42.52 -57.22 -49.36
C SER A 6 42.22 -58.09 -48.08
N LEU A 7 41.08 -58.82 -48.02
CA LEU A 7 40.76 -59.96 -47.08
C LEU A 7 40.63 -59.63 -45.56
N ARG A 8 39.99 -60.37 -44.62
CA ARG A 8 38.89 -61.37 -44.47
C ARG A 8 39.04 -62.01 -43.05
N HIS A 9 37.95 -62.16 -42.29
CA HIS A 9 37.68 -63.19 -41.23
C HIS A 9 38.20 -63.09 -39.77
N ASN A 10 37.26 -63.43 -38.86
CA ASN A 10 37.35 -64.05 -37.51
C ASN A 10 38.29 -63.43 -36.43
N SER A 11 37.82 -63.11 -35.22
CA SER A 11 37.41 -64.12 -34.21
C SER A 11 36.69 -63.52 -32.97
N LEU A 12 36.18 -64.43 -32.12
CA LEU A 12 35.39 -64.23 -30.89
C LEU A 12 36.22 -63.79 -29.65
N LEU A 13 35.49 -63.42 -28.57
CA LEU A 13 35.89 -63.39 -27.13
C LEU A 13 36.87 -62.26 -26.71
N LEU A 14 36.54 -61.39 -25.76
CA LEU A 14 36.33 -61.74 -24.34
C LEU A 14 35.37 -60.77 -23.60
N ALA A 15 34.87 -61.19 -22.43
CA ALA A 15 33.95 -60.42 -21.59
C ALA A 15 34.66 -59.46 -20.62
N LEU A 16 33.94 -58.40 -20.17
CA LEU A 16 33.65 -58.03 -18.77
C LEU A 16 32.89 -56.67 -18.80
N SER A 17 31.61 -56.60 -18.43
CA SER A 17 31.11 -56.41 -17.05
C SER A 17 31.30 -54.99 -16.50
N CYS A 18 30.28 -54.14 -16.67
CA CYS A 18 29.79 -53.15 -15.67
C CYS A 18 28.60 -52.32 -16.23
N CYS A 19 27.42 -52.94 -16.38
CA CYS A 19 26.17 -52.18 -16.54
C CYS A 19 25.58 -51.90 -15.15
N GLY A 20 25.95 -50.75 -14.58
CA GLY A 20 25.34 -50.27 -13.33
C GLY A 20 23.91 -49.79 -13.59
N LEU A 21 22.95 -50.33 -12.84
CA LEU A 21 21.57 -49.83 -12.80
C LEU A 21 21.56 -48.38 -12.27
N LEU A 22 21.37 -47.41 -13.16
CA LEU A 22 20.96 -46.06 -12.77
C LEU A 22 19.44 -46.03 -12.60
N LEU A 23 18.97 -46.51 -11.46
CA LEU A 23 17.64 -46.21 -10.96
C LEU A 23 17.56 -44.70 -10.69
N SER A 24 16.86 -43.98 -11.57
CA SER A 24 16.50 -42.58 -11.35
C SER A 24 15.50 -42.50 -10.20
N LEU A 25 16.01 -42.33 -8.99
CA LEU A 25 15.24 -41.90 -7.82
C LEU A 25 14.72 -40.48 -8.07
N ALA A 26 13.57 -40.39 -8.74
CA ALA A 26 12.76 -39.19 -8.77
C ALA A 26 12.35 -38.86 -7.32
N HIS A 27 13.15 -38.03 -6.68
CA HIS A 27 12.79 -37.42 -5.40
C HIS A 27 11.69 -36.41 -5.68
N SER A 28 10.44 -36.88 -5.57
CA SER A 28 9.31 -36.00 -5.33
C SER A 28 9.65 -35.19 -4.09
N SER A 29 9.89 -33.90 -4.26
CA SER A 29 10.12 -32.96 -3.16
C SER A 29 8.78 -32.74 -2.43
N HIS A 30 8.40 -33.69 -1.57
CA HIS A 30 7.49 -33.38 -0.48
C HIS A 30 8.11 -32.24 0.32
N ALA A 31 7.31 -31.22 0.62
CA ALA A 31 7.72 -30.21 1.59
C ALA A 31 8.10 -30.92 2.89
N ALA A 32 9.21 -30.52 3.50
CA ALA A 32 9.68 -31.16 4.72
C ALA A 32 8.62 -30.98 5.82
N ASP A 33 8.26 -32.07 6.49
CA ASP A 33 7.38 -32.01 7.66
C ASP A 33 8.03 -31.09 8.71
N LEU A 34 7.24 -30.17 9.27
CA LEU A 34 7.74 -29.25 10.29
C LEU A 34 8.11 -30.02 11.57
N PRO A 35 9.26 -29.74 12.21
CA PRO A 35 9.64 -30.36 13.47
C PRO A 35 8.53 -30.28 14.54
N GLU A 36 8.28 -31.40 15.19
CA GLU A 36 7.30 -31.50 16.29
C GLU A 36 7.87 -30.86 17.56
N VAL A 37 7.23 -29.79 18.03
CA VAL A 37 7.55 -29.12 19.29
C VAL A 37 6.97 -29.92 20.45
N LYS A 38 7.80 -30.22 21.44
CA LYS A 38 7.48 -31.07 22.60
C LYS A 38 7.49 -30.28 23.90
N GLY A 39 6.93 -30.86 24.96
CA GLY A 39 6.91 -30.24 26.29
C GLY A 39 6.01 -29.00 26.39
N VAL A 40 4.98 -28.90 25.54
CA VAL A 40 4.03 -27.77 25.52
C VAL A 40 2.98 -27.97 26.61
N GLU A 41 2.69 -26.95 27.41
CA GLU A 41 1.66 -27.02 28.45
C GLU A 41 0.24 -27.07 27.88
N LEU A 42 -0.57 -28.02 28.37
CA LEU A 42 -1.86 -28.40 27.80
C LEU A 42 -2.88 -27.25 27.83
N GLN A 43 -3.16 -26.70 29.01
CA GLN A 43 -4.21 -25.68 29.15
C GLN A 43 -3.89 -24.39 28.37
N PRO A 44 -2.65 -23.85 28.39
CA PRO A 44 -2.29 -22.71 27.56
C PRO A 44 -2.40 -22.99 26.06
N LEU A 45 -1.99 -24.18 25.61
CA LEU A 45 -2.11 -24.58 24.20
C LEU A 45 -3.57 -24.62 23.77
N VAL A 46 -4.44 -25.31 24.53
CA VAL A 46 -5.89 -25.38 24.23
C VAL A 46 -6.51 -23.98 24.19
N SER A 47 -6.14 -23.11 25.11
CA SER A 47 -6.62 -21.73 25.16
C SER A 47 -6.15 -20.90 23.96
N ALA A 48 -4.89 -21.07 23.53
CA ALA A 48 -4.33 -20.40 22.35
C ALA A 48 -4.94 -20.91 21.04
N THR A 49 -5.14 -22.22 20.90
CA THR A 49 -5.76 -22.83 19.72
C THR A 49 -7.20 -22.39 19.53
N ASN A 50 -7.99 -22.25 20.60
CA ASN A 50 -9.36 -21.70 20.49
C ASN A 50 -9.36 -20.23 20.01
N ARG A 51 -8.49 -19.37 20.56
CA ARG A 51 -8.34 -17.99 20.06
C ARG A 51 -7.85 -17.92 18.61
N LEU A 52 -7.02 -18.87 18.18
CA LEU A 52 -6.59 -18.98 16.78
C LEU A 52 -7.77 -19.30 15.86
N LEU A 53 -8.65 -20.24 16.23
CA LEU A 53 -9.84 -20.56 15.46
C LEU A 53 -10.76 -19.35 15.32
N GLU A 54 -11.05 -18.66 16.43
CA GLU A 54 -11.82 -17.40 16.42
C GLU A 54 -11.15 -16.32 15.54
N ALA A 55 -9.82 -16.23 15.54
CA ALA A 55 -9.08 -15.30 14.69
C ALA A 55 -9.16 -15.65 13.21
N LEU A 56 -9.06 -16.94 12.87
CA LEU A 56 -9.18 -17.46 11.50
C LEU A 56 -10.57 -17.19 10.92
N ASP A 57 -11.62 -17.42 11.71
CA ASP A 57 -13.01 -17.06 11.35
C ASP A 57 -13.14 -15.54 11.11
N PHE A 58 -12.62 -14.73 12.03
CA PHE A 58 -12.68 -13.26 11.95
C PHE A 58 -11.97 -12.69 10.70
N VAL A 59 -10.80 -13.22 10.32
CA VAL A 59 -10.09 -12.79 9.09
C VAL A 59 -10.61 -13.46 7.81
N GLY A 60 -11.70 -14.23 7.89
CA GLY A 60 -12.34 -14.87 6.75
C GLY A 60 -11.57 -16.03 6.14
N ALA A 61 -10.73 -16.71 6.93
CA ALA A 61 -9.98 -17.89 6.53
C ALA A 61 -10.15 -19.04 7.55
N PRO A 62 -11.39 -19.51 7.79
CA PRO A 62 -11.63 -20.69 8.62
C PRO A 62 -10.85 -21.91 8.11
N LEU A 63 -10.51 -22.83 9.01
CA LEU A 63 -9.97 -24.13 8.61
C LEU A 63 -11.00 -24.91 7.77
N ALA A 64 -10.55 -25.93 7.03
CA ALA A 64 -11.49 -26.87 6.45
C ALA A 64 -12.32 -27.53 7.58
N LYS A 65 -13.65 -27.60 7.44
CA LYS A 65 -14.57 -28.09 8.50
C LYS A 65 -14.11 -29.41 9.14
N HIS A 66 -13.65 -30.35 8.32
CA HIS A 66 -13.15 -31.65 8.78
C HIS A 66 -11.91 -31.54 9.68
N ASP A 67 -11.04 -30.57 9.42
CA ASP A 67 -9.84 -30.32 10.23
C ASP A 67 -10.18 -29.53 11.49
N GLU A 68 -11.11 -28.57 11.41
CA GLU A 68 -11.67 -27.91 12.59
C GLU A 68 -12.34 -28.92 13.54
N GLU A 69 -13.16 -29.84 13.02
CA GLU A 69 -13.78 -30.94 13.78
C GLU A 69 -12.75 -31.84 14.46
N LYS A 70 -11.71 -32.30 13.72
CA LYS A 70 -10.59 -33.07 14.29
C LYS A 70 -9.90 -32.31 15.43
N LEU A 71 -9.63 -31.02 15.22
CA LEU A 71 -8.92 -30.19 16.20
C LEU A 71 -9.78 -30.01 17.45
N ARG A 72 -11.06 -29.66 17.31
CA ARG A 72 -12.00 -29.53 18.42
C ARG A 72 -12.23 -30.84 19.17
N GLU A 73 -12.15 -32.00 18.52
CA GLU A 73 -12.17 -33.29 19.21
C GLU A 73 -10.88 -33.55 19.98
N ALA A 74 -9.71 -33.36 19.34
CA ALA A 74 -8.42 -33.55 19.97
C ALA A 74 -8.24 -32.69 21.22
N LEU A 75 -8.69 -31.43 21.20
CA LEU A 75 -8.64 -30.49 22.32
C LEU A 75 -9.45 -30.93 23.56
N LYS A 76 -10.23 -32.02 23.50
CA LYS A 76 -10.95 -32.62 24.65
C LYS A 76 -10.10 -33.63 25.44
N SER A 77 -9.00 -34.13 24.88
CA SER A 77 -8.13 -35.08 25.60
C SER A 77 -7.42 -34.41 26.78
N THR A 78 -7.17 -35.19 27.83
CA THR A 78 -6.37 -34.78 28.99
C THR A 78 -4.89 -35.11 28.84
N ASP A 79 -4.48 -35.83 27.79
CA ASP A 79 -3.07 -36.14 27.54
C ASP A 79 -2.36 -34.97 26.83
N ARG A 80 -1.43 -34.33 27.54
CA ARG A 80 -0.62 -33.20 27.05
C ARG A 80 0.13 -33.51 25.76
N ALA A 81 0.69 -34.72 25.62
CA ALA A 81 1.47 -35.12 24.45
C ALA A 81 0.57 -35.45 23.26
N GLU A 82 -0.55 -36.13 23.50
CA GLU A 82 -1.56 -36.40 22.47
C GLU A 82 -2.11 -35.10 21.86
N VAL A 83 -2.53 -34.15 22.71
CA VAL A 83 -3.07 -32.86 22.26
C VAL A 83 -2.01 -32.05 21.52
N ALA A 84 -0.78 -31.96 22.03
CA ALA A 84 0.30 -31.23 21.35
C ALA A 84 0.63 -31.82 19.97
N ALA A 85 0.65 -33.14 19.83
CA ALA A 85 0.88 -33.80 18.54
C ALA A 85 -0.31 -33.61 17.58
N ALA A 86 -1.54 -33.71 18.07
CA ALA A 86 -2.75 -33.56 17.28
C ALA A 86 -2.96 -32.13 16.76
N VAL A 87 -2.72 -31.11 17.61
CA VAL A 87 -2.77 -29.70 17.21
C VAL A 87 -1.79 -29.42 16.08
N GLN A 88 -0.54 -29.89 16.21
CA GLN A 88 0.49 -29.70 15.18
C GLN A 88 0.13 -30.41 13.88
N LYS A 89 -0.31 -31.67 13.96
CA LYS A 89 -0.73 -32.47 12.80
C LYS A 89 -1.86 -31.83 12.00
N VAL A 90 -2.74 -31.06 12.63
CA VAL A 90 -3.84 -30.34 11.96
C VAL A 90 -3.42 -28.97 11.45
N LEU A 91 -2.63 -28.20 12.21
CA LEU A 91 -2.30 -26.82 11.88
C LEU A 91 -1.06 -26.66 10.98
N ASP A 92 -0.07 -27.55 11.08
CA ASP A 92 1.16 -27.47 10.28
C ASP A 92 0.93 -27.48 8.76
N PRO A 93 -0.04 -28.24 8.19
CA PRO A 93 -0.43 -28.13 6.78
C PRO A 93 -0.83 -26.72 6.31
N TYR A 94 -1.28 -25.86 7.23
CA TYR A 94 -1.67 -24.47 6.96
C TYR A 94 -0.52 -23.48 7.21
N CYS A 95 0.65 -23.95 7.69
CA CYS A 95 1.81 -23.11 7.94
C CYS A 95 2.60 -22.81 6.66
N LEU A 96 2.73 -21.53 6.34
CA LEU A 96 3.64 -21.05 5.30
C LEU A 96 5.10 -21.14 5.77
N LEU A 97 5.32 -20.87 7.06
CA LEU A 97 6.64 -20.75 7.69
C LEU A 97 6.61 -21.33 9.10
N MET A 98 7.76 -21.83 9.56
CA MET A 98 8.04 -22.06 10.97
C MET A 98 9.17 -21.15 11.42
N VAL A 99 9.00 -20.54 12.59
CA VAL A 99 9.94 -19.65 13.25
C VAL A 99 10.42 -20.34 14.53
N THR A 100 11.72 -20.47 14.71
CA THR A 100 12.31 -20.95 15.97
C THR A 100 13.06 -19.81 16.64
N ILE A 101 12.66 -19.49 17.87
CA ILE A 101 13.36 -18.60 18.79
C ILE A 101 14.15 -19.48 19.76
N ASN A 102 15.46 -19.55 19.55
CA ASN A 102 16.35 -20.36 20.38
C ASN A 102 16.53 -19.74 21.79
N PRO A 103 17.14 -20.43 22.77
CA PRO A 103 17.34 -19.92 24.13
C PRO A 103 18.10 -18.57 24.22
N GLU A 104 19.00 -18.27 23.27
CA GLU A 104 19.70 -16.98 23.16
C GLU A 104 18.87 -15.89 22.43
N SER A 105 17.56 -16.11 22.27
CA SER A 105 16.62 -15.21 21.57
C SER A 105 17.00 -14.95 20.11
N ARG A 106 17.68 -15.90 19.46
CA ARG A 106 17.97 -15.87 18.02
C ARG A 106 16.86 -16.51 17.22
N VAL A 107 16.48 -15.82 16.14
CA VAL A 107 15.40 -16.21 15.25
C VAL A 107 15.97 -16.91 14.02
N SER A 108 15.48 -18.12 13.76
CA SER A 108 15.63 -18.82 12.48
C SER A 108 14.27 -19.13 11.88
N VAL A 109 14.22 -19.26 10.55
CA VAL A 109 12.99 -19.47 9.79
C VAL A 109 13.19 -20.62 8.80
N VAL A 110 12.18 -21.48 8.67
CA VAL A 110 12.12 -22.54 7.65
C VAL A 110 10.77 -22.49 6.91
N GLU A 111 10.77 -22.96 5.67
CA GLU A 111 9.56 -23.06 4.86
C GLU A 111 8.63 -24.16 5.40
N GLY A 112 7.36 -23.82 5.63
CA GLY A 112 6.31 -24.77 6.03
C GLY A 112 5.60 -25.39 4.82
N PRO A 113 4.74 -26.40 5.01
CA PRO A 113 4.18 -27.20 3.90
C PRO A 113 3.01 -26.54 3.16
N ALA A 114 2.47 -25.40 3.63
CA ALA A 114 1.30 -24.77 3.00
C ALA A 114 1.53 -24.44 1.52
N LYS A 115 0.45 -24.48 0.72
CA LYS A 115 0.50 -24.17 -0.71
C LYS A 115 0.83 -22.69 -0.93
N LYS A 116 1.97 -22.39 -1.56
CA LYS A 116 2.44 -21.02 -1.84
C LYS A 116 1.67 -20.40 -3.00
N GLU A 117 0.41 -20.06 -2.75
CA GLU A 117 -0.50 -19.51 -3.75
C GLU A 117 -1.10 -18.19 -3.26
N LEU A 118 -0.79 -17.11 -3.98
CA LEU A 118 -1.36 -15.78 -3.75
C LEU A 118 -2.42 -15.45 -4.80
N THR A 119 -3.05 -14.29 -4.68
CA THR A 119 -3.95 -13.73 -5.69
C THR A 119 -3.54 -12.29 -5.94
N GLU A 120 -3.41 -11.93 -7.21
CA GLU A 120 -3.15 -10.56 -7.64
C GLU A 120 -4.26 -9.63 -7.14
N GLN A 121 -3.86 -8.46 -6.64
CA GLN A 121 -4.72 -7.52 -5.91
C GLN A 121 -5.46 -8.12 -4.71
N GLY A 122 -5.10 -9.33 -4.25
CA GLY A 122 -5.83 -10.06 -3.21
C GLY A 122 -4.97 -10.40 -1.99
N TRP A 123 -5.61 -10.47 -0.82
CA TRP A 123 -5.01 -10.95 0.42
C TRP A 123 -5.23 -12.47 0.60
N ARG A 124 -4.19 -13.18 1.00
CA ARG A 124 -4.25 -14.56 1.52
C ARG A 124 -3.83 -14.60 2.99
N ASN A 125 -4.43 -15.50 3.75
CA ASN A 125 -4.04 -15.79 5.13
C ASN A 125 -3.27 -17.11 5.17
N PHE A 126 -2.22 -17.19 5.97
CA PHE A 126 -1.49 -18.43 6.29
C PHE A 126 -1.20 -18.48 7.79
N LEU A 127 -0.82 -19.66 8.29
CA LEU A 127 -0.24 -19.79 9.62
C LEU A 127 1.28 -19.64 9.62
N VAL A 128 1.81 -19.25 10.77
CA VAL A 128 3.22 -19.26 11.14
C VAL A 128 3.32 -20.07 12.42
N LYS A 129 4.03 -21.20 12.37
CA LYS A 129 4.34 -22.01 13.56
C LYS A 129 5.48 -21.32 14.30
N VAL A 130 5.36 -21.12 15.61
CA VAL A 130 6.39 -20.51 16.45
C VAL A 130 6.83 -21.52 17.49
N GLN A 131 8.09 -21.94 17.41
CA GLN A 131 8.79 -22.63 18.50
C GLN A 131 9.55 -21.58 19.32
N ASN A 132 9.35 -21.54 20.63
CA ASN A 132 9.85 -20.50 21.51
C ASN A 132 10.61 -21.10 22.70
N ASP A 133 11.78 -21.67 22.40
CA ASP A 133 12.64 -22.33 23.39
C ASP A 133 13.17 -21.33 24.46
N ALA A 134 13.19 -20.03 24.14
CA ALA A 134 13.51 -18.95 25.09
C ALA A 134 12.37 -18.61 26.07
N GLY A 135 11.12 -19.02 25.80
CA GLY A 135 9.96 -18.68 26.65
C GLY A 135 9.64 -17.18 26.75
N ILE A 136 10.12 -16.36 25.80
CA ILE A 136 9.96 -14.90 25.83
C ILE A 136 8.63 -14.44 25.21
N ASN A 137 8.18 -13.24 25.54
CA ASN A 137 6.93 -12.63 25.09
C ASN A 137 7.07 -11.34 24.22
N PRO A 138 7.97 -11.30 23.21
CA PRO A 138 8.10 -10.16 22.31
C PRO A 138 6.95 -10.12 21.29
N SER A 139 6.85 -9.02 20.54
CA SER A 139 6.07 -9.02 19.30
C SER A 139 6.87 -9.68 18.18
N LEU A 140 6.27 -10.66 17.50
CA LEU A 140 6.86 -11.32 16.33
C LEU A 140 6.69 -10.43 15.10
N LYS A 141 7.79 -9.85 14.62
CA LYS A 141 7.78 -8.94 13.47
C LYS A 141 8.18 -9.68 12.21
N VAL A 142 7.39 -9.51 11.16
CA VAL A 142 7.71 -9.97 9.80
C VAL A 142 8.46 -8.89 9.04
N GLU A 143 9.44 -9.28 8.24
CA GLU A 143 10.23 -8.40 7.38
C GLU A 143 10.36 -9.01 5.98
N SER A 144 10.32 -8.16 4.94
CA SER A 144 10.53 -8.60 3.55
C SER A 144 10.98 -7.43 2.68
N PRO A 145 12.10 -7.55 1.93
CA PRO A 145 12.49 -6.52 0.95
C PRO A 145 11.44 -6.35 -0.16
N ASN A 146 10.61 -7.38 -0.39
CA ASN A 146 9.51 -7.34 -1.35
C ASN A 146 8.25 -6.65 -0.81
N ALA A 147 8.24 -6.27 0.48
CA ALA A 147 7.15 -5.54 1.13
C ALA A 147 7.57 -4.16 1.69
N GLU A 148 8.79 -3.71 1.36
CA GLU A 148 9.22 -2.33 1.62
C GLU A 148 8.28 -1.31 0.94
N PRO A 149 8.10 -0.09 1.50
CA PRO A 149 7.22 0.93 0.93
C PRO A 149 7.53 1.22 -0.54
N LEU A 150 6.51 1.38 -1.40
CA LEU A 150 6.71 1.80 -2.79
C LEU A 150 7.18 3.25 -2.93
N TYR A 151 6.97 4.04 -1.90
CA TYR A 151 7.14 5.48 -1.91
C TYR A 151 7.78 5.98 -0.63
N LYS A 152 8.43 7.15 -0.71
CA LYS A 152 8.87 7.94 0.45
C LYS A 152 8.09 9.26 0.45
N ARG A 153 7.39 9.57 1.55
CA ARG A 153 6.70 10.85 1.73
C ARG A 153 7.69 12.01 1.67
N SER A 154 7.23 13.16 1.21
CA SER A 154 8.06 14.36 1.12
C SER A 154 8.69 14.75 2.46
N THR A 155 9.96 15.15 2.41
CA THR A 155 10.75 15.74 3.48
C THR A 155 10.67 17.27 3.51
N GLY A 156 9.86 17.88 2.64
CA GLY A 156 9.81 19.34 2.44
C GLY A 156 10.94 19.91 1.56
N SER A 157 11.93 19.09 1.19
CA SER A 157 13.08 19.53 0.39
C SER A 157 12.69 19.97 -1.03
N PRO A 158 13.26 21.08 -1.56
CA PRO A 158 13.02 21.51 -2.93
C PRO A 158 13.75 20.70 -4.00
N ASN A 159 14.83 20.02 -3.63
CA ASN A 159 15.61 19.16 -4.51
C ASN A 159 15.90 17.81 -3.80
N PRO A 160 14.86 17.01 -3.50
CA PRO A 160 15.04 15.72 -2.87
C PRO A 160 15.64 14.74 -3.87
N LYS A 161 16.59 13.90 -3.45
CA LYS A 161 17.11 12.81 -4.28
C LYS A 161 16.23 11.58 -4.10
N PRO A 162 15.57 11.04 -5.14
CA PRO A 162 14.77 9.82 -5.02
C PRO A 162 15.57 8.67 -4.42
N THR A 163 15.12 8.16 -3.26
CA THR A 163 15.79 7.09 -2.52
C THR A 163 15.28 5.70 -2.87
N ILE A 164 14.21 5.59 -3.67
CA ILE A 164 13.63 4.35 -4.18
C ILE A 164 13.86 4.33 -5.70
N PRO A 165 14.85 3.57 -6.19
CA PRO A 165 15.11 3.43 -7.62
C PRO A 165 13.91 2.83 -8.37
N ALA A 166 13.67 3.29 -9.60
CA ALA A 166 12.55 2.82 -10.41
C ALA A 166 12.56 1.30 -10.69
N ASN A 167 13.75 0.67 -10.71
CA ASN A 167 13.91 -0.78 -10.86
C ASN A 167 13.57 -1.58 -9.58
N GLU A 168 13.45 -0.94 -8.41
CA GLU A 168 13.00 -1.60 -7.17
C GLU A 168 11.47 -1.58 -7.02
N VAL A 169 10.77 -0.63 -7.62
CA VAL A 169 9.30 -0.52 -7.57
C VAL A 169 8.58 -1.80 -8.04
N PRO A 170 9.03 -2.50 -9.11
CA PRO A 170 8.51 -3.82 -9.46
C PRO A 170 8.78 -4.91 -8.40
N GLN A 171 9.92 -4.85 -7.71
CA GLN A 171 10.35 -5.87 -6.74
C GLN A 171 9.57 -5.80 -5.41
N ARG A 172 9.04 -4.62 -5.08
CA ARG A 172 8.24 -4.33 -3.87
C ARG A 172 6.75 -4.66 -4.06
N PHE A 173 6.45 -5.86 -4.58
CA PHE A 173 5.10 -6.27 -5.00
C PHE A 173 4.21 -6.83 -3.88
N LEU A 174 4.76 -7.23 -2.73
CA LEU A 174 3.99 -7.81 -1.62
C LEU A 174 3.55 -6.75 -0.62
N ASP A 175 2.42 -6.94 0.05
CA ASP A 175 2.19 -6.35 1.38
C ASP A 175 2.00 -7.46 2.41
N VAL A 176 2.52 -7.28 3.62
CA VAL A 176 2.66 -8.37 4.61
C VAL A 176 2.35 -7.86 6.01
N VAL A 177 1.39 -8.49 6.67
CA VAL A 177 0.87 -8.05 7.99
C VAL A 177 0.71 -9.27 8.90
N MET A 178 1.14 -9.15 10.16
CA MET A 178 0.83 -10.13 11.20
C MET A 178 -0.51 -9.78 11.85
N MET A 179 -1.37 -10.76 12.09
CA MET A 179 -2.58 -10.55 12.88
C MET A 179 -2.22 -10.39 14.36
N ASP A 180 -2.20 -9.13 14.82
CA ASP A 180 -1.75 -8.70 16.15
C ASP A 180 -2.90 -8.18 17.04
N LYS A 181 -4.14 -8.18 16.53
CA LYS A 181 -5.35 -7.70 17.20
C LYS A 181 -6.23 -8.84 17.71
N GLN A 182 -7.18 -8.49 18.57
CA GLN A 182 -8.18 -9.40 19.12
C GLN A 182 -8.85 -10.24 18.01
N PRO A 183 -9.04 -11.55 18.22
CA PRO A 183 -8.85 -12.29 19.46
C PRO A 183 -7.39 -12.73 19.76
N LEU A 184 -6.40 -12.37 18.93
CA LEU A 184 -4.98 -12.55 19.23
C LEU A 184 -4.40 -11.35 20.01
N THR A 185 -3.15 -11.48 20.47
CA THR A 185 -2.40 -10.45 21.20
C THR A 185 -1.18 -9.97 20.40
N PRO A 186 -0.71 -8.71 20.54
CA PRO A 186 0.46 -8.23 19.78
C PRO A 186 1.78 -8.94 20.12
N THR A 187 1.88 -9.49 21.33
CA THR A 187 3.03 -10.21 21.86
C THR A 187 2.78 -11.72 21.89
N LEU A 188 3.83 -12.51 21.71
CA LEU A 188 3.87 -13.94 22.01
C LEU A 188 3.52 -14.20 23.48
N SER A 189 3.05 -15.41 23.77
CA SER A 189 2.60 -15.81 25.11
C SER A 189 3.72 -16.30 26.03
N GLY A 190 4.91 -16.58 25.50
CA GLY A 190 5.98 -17.32 26.19
C GLY A 190 5.79 -18.84 26.21
N LEU A 191 4.71 -19.37 25.61
CA LEU A 191 4.50 -20.80 25.43
C LEU A 191 5.47 -21.36 24.38
N ASN A 192 5.99 -22.58 24.59
CA ASN A 192 6.97 -23.18 23.69
C ASN A 192 6.45 -23.43 22.25
N LEU A 193 5.14 -23.64 22.10
CA LEU A 193 4.48 -23.75 20.79
C LEU A 193 3.36 -22.72 20.70
N GLU A 194 3.37 -21.90 19.66
CA GLU A 194 2.32 -20.93 19.37
C GLU A 194 2.09 -20.83 17.85
N TYR A 195 0.86 -20.54 17.42
CA TYR A 195 0.53 -20.33 16.01
C TYR A 195 0.05 -18.90 15.81
N ARG A 196 0.58 -18.23 14.78
CA ARG A 196 0.20 -16.86 14.39
C ARG A 196 -0.33 -16.83 12.97
N ILE A 197 -1.19 -15.85 12.67
CA ILE A 197 -1.70 -15.63 11.32
C ILE A 197 -0.84 -14.56 10.65
N ILE A 198 -0.37 -14.85 9.44
CA ILE A 198 0.27 -13.90 8.53
C ILE A 198 -0.67 -13.66 7.34
N GLN A 199 -0.87 -12.40 7.00
CA GLN A 199 -1.64 -11.96 5.83
C GLN A 199 -0.64 -11.48 4.77
N ILE A 200 -0.78 -11.99 3.55
CA ILE A 200 0.08 -11.65 2.41
C ILE A 200 -0.79 -11.21 1.23
N TYR A 201 -0.52 -10.01 0.75
CA TYR A 201 -1.08 -9.41 -0.45
C TYR A 201 -0.08 -9.51 -1.60
N SER A 202 -0.53 -9.75 -2.83
CA SER A 202 0.29 -9.55 -4.03
C SER A 202 -0.29 -8.45 -4.92
N ARG A 203 0.50 -7.45 -5.28
CA ARG A 203 0.13 -6.47 -6.33
C ARG A 203 0.08 -7.13 -7.72
N ASP A 204 0.88 -8.17 -7.96
CA ASP A 204 1.14 -8.70 -9.29
C ASP A 204 0.79 -10.20 -9.42
N ALA A 205 0.42 -10.64 -10.62
CA ALA A 205 0.22 -12.05 -11.00
C ALA A 205 1.49 -12.79 -11.49
N GLY A 206 1.37 -14.11 -11.55
CA GLY A 206 2.37 -15.04 -12.08
C GLY A 206 3.31 -15.60 -11.02
N GLN A 207 4.38 -16.24 -11.47
CA GLN A 207 5.42 -16.75 -10.58
C GLN A 207 6.22 -15.59 -9.98
N ARG A 208 6.43 -15.60 -8.66
CA ARG A 208 7.17 -14.58 -7.92
C ARG A 208 7.91 -15.22 -6.75
N GLU A 209 9.19 -14.89 -6.58
CA GLU A 209 9.91 -15.19 -5.34
C GLU A 209 9.82 -13.98 -4.40
N ALA A 210 9.62 -14.23 -3.11
CA ALA A 210 9.76 -13.22 -2.07
C ALA A 210 10.61 -13.74 -0.92
N LYS A 211 11.48 -12.88 -0.38
CA LYS A 211 12.21 -13.19 0.87
C LYS A 211 11.32 -12.82 2.04
N ILE A 212 10.95 -13.77 2.88
CA ILE A 212 10.19 -13.52 4.11
C ILE A 212 11.07 -13.89 5.29
N GLY A 213 11.27 -12.94 6.19
CA GLY A 213 11.98 -13.13 7.44
C GLY A 213 11.20 -12.68 8.65
N PHE A 214 11.75 -13.00 9.82
CA PHE A 214 11.22 -12.60 11.11
C PHE A 214 12.31 -12.08 12.04
N ASN A 215 11.91 -11.18 12.94
CA ASN A 215 12.70 -10.76 14.08
C ASN A 215 11.80 -10.59 15.32
N VAL A 216 12.40 -10.57 16.50
CA VAL A 216 11.70 -10.32 17.78
C VAL A 216 12.29 -9.15 18.58
N GLY A 217 13.00 -8.26 17.88
CA GLY A 217 13.77 -7.17 18.46
C GLY A 217 15.10 -6.93 17.73
N GLN A 218 15.79 -5.83 18.04
CA GLN A 218 17.12 -5.57 17.47
C GLN A 218 18.14 -6.64 17.91
N GLY A 219 19.01 -7.06 16.99
CA GLY A 219 20.06 -8.06 17.27
C GLY A 219 19.57 -9.51 17.42
N THR A 220 18.29 -9.80 17.13
CA THR A 220 17.69 -11.15 17.27
C THR A 220 17.90 -12.05 16.04
N GLN A 221 18.58 -11.57 15.00
CA GLN A 221 18.87 -12.35 13.79
C GLN A 221 19.93 -13.43 14.08
N ASP A 222 19.67 -14.69 13.70
CA ASP A 222 20.67 -15.76 13.78
C ASP A 222 21.83 -15.52 12.79
N ILE A 223 23.01 -16.06 13.12
CA ILE A 223 24.25 -15.88 12.36
C ILE A 223 24.10 -16.52 10.98
N GLY A 224 24.39 -15.75 9.94
CA GLY A 224 24.34 -16.22 8.54
C GLY A 224 22.98 -16.08 7.87
N PHE A 225 22.17 -15.08 8.24
CA PHE A 225 20.89 -14.72 7.58
C PHE A 225 19.81 -15.81 7.60
N ARG A 226 19.84 -16.70 8.59
CA ARG A 226 18.85 -17.79 8.77
C ARG A 226 17.48 -17.32 9.25
N ASN A 227 17.34 -16.04 9.57
CA ASN A 227 16.07 -15.45 10.00
C ASN A 227 15.13 -15.12 8.80
N GLN A 228 15.53 -15.44 7.57
CA GLN A 228 14.75 -15.23 6.34
C GLN A 228 14.88 -16.43 5.40
N VAL A 229 13.82 -16.70 4.62
CA VAL A 229 13.79 -17.71 3.56
C VAL A 229 13.23 -17.13 2.26
N PRO A 230 13.74 -17.54 1.08
CA PRO A 230 13.06 -17.31 -0.18
C PRO A 230 11.82 -18.21 -0.25
N VAL A 231 10.68 -17.64 -0.63
CA VAL A 231 9.40 -18.34 -0.78
C VAL A 231 8.91 -18.11 -2.21
N PHE A 232 8.76 -19.19 -2.97
CA PHE A 232 8.31 -19.14 -4.35
C PHE A 232 6.79 -19.26 -4.44
N PHE A 233 6.13 -18.15 -4.77
CA PHE A 233 4.68 -18.05 -4.90
C PHE A 233 4.20 -18.18 -6.35
N ASN A 234 3.06 -18.85 -6.49
CA ASN A 234 2.20 -18.76 -7.68
C ASN A 234 1.08 -17.75 -7.40
N CYS A 235 1.20 -16.52 -7.89
CA CYS A 235 0.17 -15.50 -7.76
C CYS A 235 -0.88 -15.70 -8.87
N ARG A 236 -2.09 -16.15 -8.53
CA ARG A 236 -3.18 -16.26 -9.52
C ARG A 236 -3.57 -14.85 -10.03
N PRO A 237 -3.87 -14.68 -11.33
CA PRO A 237 -4.32 -13.40 -11.86
C PRO A 237 -5.65 -12.96 -11.27
N ALA A 238 -5.85 -11.64 -11.23
CA ALA A 238 -7.12 -11.03 -10.91
C ALA A 238 -8.04 -11.04 -12.14
N VAL A 239 -9.33 -10.77 -11.93
CA VAL A 239 -10.25 -10.45 -13.03
C VAL A 239 -10.05 -8.99 -13.41
N LYS A 240 -9.90 -8.73 -14.71
CA LYS A 240 -9.92 -7.37 -15.25
C LYS A 240 -11.36 -6.88 -15.36
N VAL A 241 -11.77 -6.06 -14.40
CA VAL A 241 -13.11 -5.46 -14.37
C VAL A 241 -13.09 -4.15 -15.15
N SER A 242 -13.67 -4.15 -16.34
CA SER A 242 -13.87 -2.95 -17.15
C SER A 242 -15.03 -2.14 -16.58
N VAL A 243 -14.92 -0.81 -16.57
CA VAL A 243 -15.94 0.10 -16.02
C VAL A 243 -16.53 0.99 -17.11
N GLY A 244 -17.82 0.85 -17.38
CA GLY A 244 -18.59 1.83 -18.14
C GLY A 244 -19.02 2.95 -17.22
N ILE A 245 -18.73 4.21 -17.57
CA ILE A 245 -19.02 5.38 -16.72
C ILE A 245 -19.66 6.45 -17.58
N LYS A 246 -20.99 6.57 -17.50
CA LYS A 246 -21.75 7.55 -18.28
C LYS A 246 -22.20 8.74 -17.44
N ASP A 247 -22.05 9.94 -17.98
CA ASP A 247 -22.61 11.17 -17.44
C ASP A 247 -24.11 11.30 -17.78
N VAL A 248 -24.78 12.34 -17.28
CA VAL A 248 -26.22 12.59 -17.40
C VAL A 248 -26.72 12.81 -18.83
N ASP A 249 -25.82 13.08 -19.79
CA ASP A 249 -26.12 13.19 -21.22
C ASP A 249 -25.81 11.90 -22.01
N GLY A 250 -25.33 10.86 -21.33
CA GLY A 250 -24.92 9.59 -21.93
C GLY A 250 -23.50 9.55 -22.48
N SER A 251 -22.74 10.66 -22.41
CA SER A 251 -21.32 10.67 -22.77
C SER A 251 -20.47 9.88 -21.75
N GLY A 252 -19.32 9.37 -22.20
CA GLY A 252 -18.33 8.73 -21.31
C GLY A 252 -17.54 9.78 -20.54
N THR A 253 -17.27 9.53 -19.26
CA THR A 253 -16.54 10.48 -18.40
C THR A 253 -15.61 9.77 -17.39
N THR A 254 -14.83 10.56 -16.64
CA THR A 254 -14.04 10.12 -15.48
C THR A 254 -14.83 10.32 -14.19
N ALA A 255 -14.76 9.35 -13.29
CA ALA A 255 -15.37 9.41 -11.96
C ALA A 255 -14.45 8.85 -10.86
N ALA A 256 -14.71 9.25 -9.62
CA ALA A 256 -14.15 8.65 -8.42
C ALA A 256 -14.82 7.30 -8.13
N LEU A 257 -14.03 6.26 -7.85
CA LEU A 257 -14.46 4.93 -7.47
C LEU A 257 -13.81 4.54 -6.14
N LEU A 258 -14.61 4.28 -5.11
CA LEU A 258 -14.17 3.67 -3.86
C LEU A 258 -14.72 2.25 -3.77
N ILE A 259 -13.83 1.29 -4.02
CA ILE A 259 -14.13 -0.14 -4.06
C ILE A 259 -13.70 -0.78 -2.74
N LYS A 260 -14.64 -1.41 -2.03
CA LYS A 260 -14.42 -2.11 -0.77
C LYS A 260 -14.94 -3.55 -0.86
N ASP A 261 -14.23 -4.51 -0.30
CA ASP A 261 -14.79 -5.85 -0.10
C ASP A 261 -15.65 -5.97 1.17
N LYS A 262 -16.23 -7.15 1.41
CA LYS A 262 -17.02 -7.44 2.62
C LYS A 262 -16.27 -7.31 3.97
N PHE A 263 -14.94 -7.18 3.96
CA PHE A 263 -14.12 -6.92 5.15
C PHE A 263 -13.70 -5.44 5.28
N GLY A 264 -14.21 -4.57 4.40
CA GLY A 264 -13.87 -3.15 4.34
C GLY A 264 -12.47 -2.86 3.78
N ARG A 265 -11.80 -3.86 3.17
CA ARG A 265 -10.48 -3.66 2.54
C ARG A 265 -10.68 -2.88 1.25
N VAL A 266 -9.84 -1.86 1.02
CA VAL A 266 -9.93 -0.95 -0.13
C VAL A 266 -9.11 -1.47 -1.30
N TYR A 267 -9.66 -1.38 -2.52
CA TYR A 267 -9.06 -1.90 -3.75
C TYR A 267 -8.83 -0.78 -4.79
N PRO A 268 -7.68 -0.76 -5.50
CA PRO A 268 -6.40 -1.43 -5.21
C PRO A 268 -5.90 -1.15 -3.79
N ASN A 269 -5.09 -2.04 -3.20
CA ASN A 269 -4.56 -1.83 -1.83
C ASN A 269 -3.76 -0.51 -1.75
N PRO A 270 -4.16 0.48 -0.92
CA PRO A 270 -3.51 1.78 -0.83
C PRO A 270 -1.99 1.73 -0.62
N SER A 271 -1.49 0.78 0.17
CA SER A 271 -0.04 0.65 0.45
C SER A 271 0.79 0.30 -0.80
N ARG A 272 0.16 -0.19 -1.87
CA ARG A 272 0.79 -0.61 -3.13
C ARG A 272 0.35 0.21 -4.35
N ARG A 273 -0.16 1.42 -4.11
CA ARG A 273 -0.45 2.40 -5.16
C ARG A 273 0.71 3.37 -5.40
N LEU A 274 0.86 3.77 -6.65
CA LEU A 274 1.59 4.94 -7.14
C LEU A 274 0.70 5.63 -8.18
N ALA A 275 1.08 6.82 -8.64
CA ALA A 275 0.38 7.52 -9.72
C ALA A 275 0.01 6.57 -10.90
N PRO A 276 -1.22 6.62 -11.42
CA PRO A 276 -2.26 7.63 -11.16
C PRO A 276 -3.09 7.42 -9.88
N ASP A 277 -2.91 6.31 -9.15
CA ASP A 277 -3.71 5.99 -7.97
C ASP A 277 -2.99 6.45 -6.69
N PHE A 278 -3.55 7.40 -5.94
CA PHE A 278 -2.83 7.97 -4.80
C PHE A 278 -3.01 7.11 -3.54
N PHE A 279 -1.91 6.78 -2.86
CA PHE A 279 -1.91 5.91 -1.67
C PHE A 279 -2.64 6.51 -0.46
N PHE A 280 -2.81 7.83 -0.44
CA PHE A 280 -3.46 8.57 0.66
C PHE A 280 -4.94 8.89 0.39
N HIS A 281 -5.45 8.55 -0.79
CA HIS A 281 -6.88 8.55 -1.10
C HIS A 281 -7.45 7.14 -0.91
N GLN A 282 -8.73 7.04 -0.54
CA GLN A 282 -9.41 5.74 -0.55
C GLN A 282 -9.88 5.43 -1.98
N GLN A 283 -10.52 6.40 -2.63
CA GLN A 283 -10.95 6.32 -4.01
C GLN A 283 -9.76 6.27 -4.99
N ILE A 284 -10.04 5.76 -6.18
CA ILE A 284 -9.24 5.88 -7.40
C ILE A 284 -10.09 6.54 -8.48
N TYR A 285 -9.47 7.02 -9.56
CA TYR A 285 -10.22 7.63 -10.68
C TYR A 285 -10.10 6.79 -11.92
N ARG A 286 -11.23 6.49 -12.56
CA ARG A 286 -11.29 5.78 -13.83
C ARG A 286 -12.17 6.52 -14.83
N ALA A 287 -11.76 6.49 -16.09
CA ALA A 287 -12.55 6.92 -17.23
C ALA A 287 -13.38 5.77 -17.79
N ASP A 288 -14.47 6.11 -18.48
CA ASP A 288 -15.28 5.19 -19.27
C ASP A 288 -14.42 4.27 -20.16
N GLY A 289 -14.56 2.96 -19.97
CA GLY A 289 -13.80 1.92 -20.69
C GLY A 289 -12.43 1.57 -20.09
N GLU A 290 -11.98 2.25 -19.03
CA GLU A 290 -10.83 1.79 -18.25
C GLU A 290 -11.20 0.58 -17.36
N ASN A 291 -10.25 0.10 -16.57
CA ASN A 291 -10.42 -1.10 -15.75
C ASN A 291 -9.75 -1.03 -14.38
N VAL A 292 -10.18 -1.94 -13.51
CA VAL A 292 -9.56 -2.24 -12.22
C VAL A 292 -9.36 -3.75 -12.13
N LEU A 293 -8.22 -4.18 -11.62
CA LEU A 293 -7.95 -5.58 -11.32
C LEU A 293 -8.56 -5.93 -9.96
N LEU A 294 -9.52 -6.86 -9.93
CA LEU A 294 -10.17 -7.33 -8.70
C LEU A 294 -10.11 -8.88 -8.63
N PRO A 295 -9.74 -9.48 -7.49
CA PRO A 295 -10.02 -10.89 -7.24
C PRO A 295 -11.51 -11.24 -7.43
N PRO A 296 -11.85 -12.51 -7.69
CA PRO A 296 -13.23 -12.98 -7.52
C PRO A 296 -13.74 -12.73 -6.10
N GLY A 297 -14.99 -12.28 -5.98
CA GLY A 297 -15.62 -11.96 -4.69
C GLY A 297 -16.66 -10.84 -4.78
N ASP A 298 -17.24 -10.51 -3.63
CA ASP A 298 -18.28 -9.48 -3.48
C ASP A 298 -17.69 -8.15 -3.00
N TYR A 299 -18.06 -7.09 -3.69
CA TYR A 299 -17.60 -5.73 -3.49
C TYR A 299 -18.76 -4.74 -3.39
N THR A 300 -18.58 -3.72 -2.56
CA THR A 300 -19.33 -2.48 -2.61
C THR A 300 -18.52 -1.44 -3.37
N VAL A 301 -19.14 -0.78 -4.34
CA VAL A 301 -18.56 0.30 -5.14
C VAL A 301 -19.32 1.59 -4.86
N GLU A 302 -18.66 2.55 -4.24
CA GLU A 302 -19.12 3.93 -4.13
C GLU A 302 -18.58 4.71 -5.35
N ILE A 303 -19.46 5.34 -6.14
CA ILE A 303 -19.10 6.15 -7.31
C ILE A 303 -19.62 7.59 -7.17
N GLY A 304 -18.79 8.57 -7.52
CA GLY A 304 -19.14 9.99 -7.52
C GLY A 304 -18.26 10.80 -8.47
N ARG A 305 -18.60 12.08 -8.68
CA ARG A 305 -17.85 12.97 -9.59
C ARG A 305 -17.83 14.42 -9.09
N GLY A 306 -17.28 14.65 -7.90
CA GLY A 306 -17.31 15.97 -7.26
C GLY A 306 -18.67 16.38 -6.66
N PRO A 307 -18.76 17.60 -6.11
CA PRO A 307 -19.87 18.03 -5.26
C PRO A 307 -21.21 18.23 -6.00
N GLU A 308 -21.19 18.34 -7.33
CA GLU A 308 -22.39 18.50 -8.16
C GLU A 308 -23.15 17.18 -8.41
N TYR A 309 -22.59 16.05 -7.98
CA TYR A 309 -23.12 14.71 -8.15
C TYR A 309 -23.48 14.04 -6.83
N LEU A 310 -24.45 13.15 -6.88
CA LEU A 310 -24.74 12.24 -5.78
C LEU A 310 -23.72 11.10 -5.79
N VAL A 311 -23.20 10.76 -4.62
CA VAL A 311 -22.43 9.52 -4.45
C VAL A 311 -23.42 8.35 -4.42
N GLU A 312 -23.25 7.39 -5.32
CA GLU A 312 -24.07 6.20 -5.41
C GLU A 312 -23.32 4.96 -4.94
N THR A 313 -24.02 4.03 -4.30
CA THR A 313 -23.44 2.80 -3.75
C THR A 313 -24.04 1.59 -4.46
N HIS A 314 -23.18 0.81 -5.11
CA HIS A 314 -23.55 -0.37 -5.89
C HIS A 314 -22.94 -1.63 -5.27
N GLN A 315 -23.58 -2.78 -5.47
CA GLN A 315 -22.99 -4.09 -5.20
C GLN A 315 -22.44 -4.67 -6.51
N LEU A 316 -21.25 -5.27 -6.45
CA LEU A 316 -20.53 -5.86 -7.57
C LEU A 316 -19.99 -7.22 -7.14
N THR A 317 -20.49 -8.29 -7.78
CA THR A 317 -19.94 -9.65 -7.61
C THR A 317 -19.04 -9.97 -8.80
N VAL A 318 -17.74 -10.07 -8.56
CA VAL A 318 -16.75 -10.48 -9.54
C VAL A 318 -16.70 -12.02 -9.57
N PRO A 319 -17.04 -12.68 -10.69
CA PRO A 319 -17.17 -14.14 -10.72
C PRO A 319 -15.80 -14.85 -10.73
N GLU A 320 -15.80 -16.11 -10.29
CA GLU A 320 -14.65 -17.02 -10.42
C GLU A 320 -14.44 -17.49 -11.86
N ASP A 321 -13.23 -17.97 -12.16
CA ASP A 321 -12.82 -18.61 -13.42
C ASP A 321 -13.06 -17.81 -14.73
N VAL A 322 -13.16 -16.47 -14.64
CA VAL A 322 -13.13 -15.56 -15.79
C VAL A 322 -11.86 -14.71 -15.81
N THR A 323 -11.48 -14.19 -16.98
CA THR A 323 -10.36 -13.23 -17.13
C THR A 323 -10.82 -11.77 -17.15
N GLU A 324 -12.04 -11.51 -17.62
CA GLU A 324 -12.62 -10.18 -17.74
C GLU A 324 -14.06 -10.17 -17.21
N HIS A 325 -14.47 -9.03 -16.68
CA HIS A 325 -15.84 -8.74 -16.26
C HIS A 325 -16.15 -7.26 -16.57
N HIS A 326 -17.43 -6.88 -16.57
CA HIS A 326 -17.85 -5.52 -16.93
C HIS A 326 -18.90 -4.99 -15.96
N ALA A 327 -18.74 -3.74 -15.54
CA ALA A 327 -19.65 -3.05 -14.63
C ALA A 327 -20.00 -1.65 -15.19
N ASP A 328 -21.28 -1.37 -15.39
CA ASP A 328 -21.78 -0.08 -15.88
C ASP A 328 -22.32 0.79 -14.74
N PHE A 329 -21.94 2.07 -14.77
CA PHE A 329 -22.39 3.11 -13.85
C PHE A 329 -22.91 4.32 -14.62
N HIS A 330 -24.03 4.86 -14.15
CA HIS A 330 -24.66 6.07 -14.70
C HIS A 330 -24.74 7.13 -13.61
N LEU A 331 -24.00 8.22 -13.76
CA LEU A 331 -23.86 9.26 -12.73
C LEU A 331 -25.14 10.09 -12.58
N LYS A 332 -25.53 10.40 -11.34
CA LYS A 332 -26.64 11.30 -11.02
C LYS A 332 -26.15 12.67 -10.58
N ARG A 333 -26.10 13.62 -11.51
CA ARG A 333 -25.88 15.04 -11.21
C ARG A 333 -27.14 15.65 -10.57
N TRP A 334 -27.03 16.26 -9.39
CA TRP A 334 -28.18 16.90 -8.70
C TRP A 334 -28.29 18.40 -8.96
N ILE A 335 -27.18 19.06 -9.32
CA ILE A 335 -27.13 20.45 -9.74
C ILE A 335 -26.09 20.60 -10.86
N HIS A 336 -26.32 21.49 -11.83
CA HIS A 336 -25.32 21.81 -12.86
C HIS A 336 -25.06 23.31 -12.81
N LEU A 337 -24.05 23.73 -12.04
CA LEU A 337 -23.76 25.14 -11.78
C LEU A 337 -23.18 25.86 -13.01
N ALA A 338 -22.39 25.17 -13.85
CA ALA A 338 -21.83 25.76 -15.08
C ALA A 338 -22.92 26.22 -16.07
N LYS A 339 -24.09 25.56 -16.11
CA LYS A 339 -25.28 26.02 -16.87
C LYS A 339 -25.82 27.38 -16.39
N ARG A 340 -25.42 27.84 -15.21
CA ARG A 340 -25.74 29.15 -14.61
C ARG A 340 -24.55 30.11 -14.60
N GLN A 341 -23.47 29.80 -15.34
CA GLN A 341 -22.20 30.55 -15.33
C GLN A 341 -21.44 30.53 -14.00
N TRP A 342 -21.68 29.53 -13.15
CA TRP A 342 -20.91 29.25 -11.94
C TRP A 342 -20.04 28.02 -12.18
N TYR A 343 -18.72 28.19 -12.20
CA TYR A 343 -17.79 27.12 -12.56
C TYR A 343 -17.14 26.56 -11.29
N SER A 344 -17.21 25.25 -11.13
CA SER A 344 -16.56 24.55 -10.01
C SER A 344 -15.05 24.54 -10.24
N GLY A 345 -14.25 24.77 -9.19
CA GLY A 345 -12.80 24.77 -9.36
C GLY A 345 -12.03 24.81 -8.04
N ASP A 346 -10.85 24.23 -8.08
CA ASP A 346 -9.87 24.27 -7.00
C ASP A 346 -8.65 25.06 -7.49
N HIS A 347 -8.28 26.09 -6.72
CA HIS A 347 -7.22 27.03 -7.06
C HIS A 347 -5.96 26.81 -6.22
N HIS A 348 -5.91 25.78 -5.37
CA HIS A 348 -4.78 25.45 -4.51
C HIS A 348 -4.58 23.93 -4.45
N VAL A 349 -4.23 23.33 -5.58
CA VAL A 349 -3.93 21.89 -5.68
C VAL A 349 -2.41 21.68 -5.72
N HIS A 350 -1.88 20.66 -5.06
CA HIS A 350 -0.45 20.30 -5.16
C HIS A 350 -0.24 18.99 -5.91
N ALA A 351 0.89 18.89 -6.62
CA ALA A 351 1.37 17.65 -7.26
C ALA A 351 2.61 17.04 -6.55
N ALA A 352 3.22 17.76 -5.61
CA ALA A 352 4.28 17.28 -4.73
C ALA A 352 4.09 17.83 -3.30
N GLY A 353 4.88 17.36 -2.34
CA GLY A 353 4.73 17.77 -0.94
C GLY A 353 3.43 17.26 -0.29
N CYS A 354 3.13 17.73 0.92
CA CYS A 354 2.00 17.26 1.73
C CYS A 354 1.97 15.72 1.85
N SER A 355 0.94 15.07 1.31
CA SER A 355 0.82 13.61 1.28
C SER A 355 1.48 12.96 0.05
N HIS A 356 1.89 13.73 -0.96
CA HIS A 356 2.62 13.19 -2.10
C HIS A 356 4.00 12.68 -1.69
N TYR A 357 4.51 11.77 -2.51
CA TYR A 357 5.83 11.21 -2.31
C TYR A 357 6.91 12.02 -3.02
N GLU A 358 8.09 12.14 -2.42
CA GLU A 358 9.29 12.67 -3.10
C GLU A 358 10.02 11.58 -3.90
N SER A 359 9.76 10.30 -3.58
CA SER A 359 10.34 9.16 -4.27
C SER A 359 9.24 8.13 -4.52
N PRO A 360 9.10 7.57 -5.73
CA PRO A 360 10.13 7.49 -6.78
C PRO A 360 10.27 8.68 -7.74
N THR A 361 9.29 9.60 -7.84
CA THR A 361 9.22 10.58 -8.95
C THR A 361 9.01 12.05 -8.55
N GLU A 362 9.38 12.46 -7.32
CA GLU A 362 9.38 13.89 -6.91
C GLU A 362 8.00 14.58 -7.10
N GLY A 363 6.95 13.90 -6.63
CA GLY A 363 5.56 14.21 -6.91
C GLY A 363 4.96 13.37 -8.03
N VAL A 364 3.89 13.89 -8.63
CA VAL A 364 3.13 13.28 -9.74
C VAL A 364 3.16 14.18 -10.97
N THR A 365 2.60 13.70 -12.08
CA THR A 365 2.63 14.41 -13.37
C THR A 365 1.35 15.21 -13.64
N PRO A 366 1.36 16.16 -14.61
CA PRO A 366 0.15 16.85 -15.04
C PRO A 366 -0.97 15.93 -15.54
N ALA A 367 -0.64 14.75 -16.07
CA ALA A 367 -1.65 13.78 -16.51
C ALA A 367 -2.41 13.16 -15.33
N ASP A 368 -1.72 12.92 -14.20
CA ASP A 368 -2.32 12.44 -12.96
C ASP A 368 -3.22 13.52 -12.33
N MET A 369 -2.75 14.77 -12.33
CA MET A 369 -3.53 15.90 -11.84
C MET A 369 -4.79 16.16 -12.66
N LEU A 370 -4.70 16.10 -14.00
CA LEU A 370 -5.87 16.26 -14.86
C LEU A 370 -6.90 15.15 -14.62
N ARG A 371 -6.47 13.90 -14.40
CA ARG A 371 -7.37 12.79 -14.08
C ARG A 371 -8.22 13.09 -12.84
N HIS A 372 -7.62 13.69 -11.81
CA HIS A 372 -8.33 14.10 -10.60
C HIS A 372 -9.28 15.27 -10.88
N ILE A 373 -8.84 16.30 -11.62
CA ILE A 373 -9.68 17.44 -12.04
C ILE A 373 -10.94 16.97 -12.79
N LEU A 374 -10.80 16.04 -13.74
CA LEU A 374 -11.93 15.48 -14.49
C LEU A 374 -12.84 14.60 -13.63
N GLY A 375 -12.24 13.83 -12.72
CA GLY A 375 -12.91 12.92 -11.80
C GLY A 375 -13.68 13.60 -10.68
N GLU A 376 -13.35 14.84 -10.34
CA GLU A 376 -14.05 15.68 -9.35
C GLU A 376 -14.87 16.82 -10.00
N ASP A 377 -15.09 16.77 -11.33
CA ASP A 377 -15.83 17.77 -12.14
C ASP A 377 -15.34 19.23 -11.97
N LEU A 378 -14.05 19.42 -11.71
CA LEU A 378 -13.45 20.75 -11.54
C LEU A 378 -13.23 21.41 -12.90
N ASN A 379 -14.05 22.40 -13.25
CA ASN A 379 -13.88 23.19 -14.48
C ASN A 379 -12.55 23.96 -14.53
N VAL A 380 -11.98 24.29 -13.37
CA VAL A 380 -10.66 24.92 -13.24
C VAL A 380 -9.87 24.23 -12.11
N GLY A 381 -8.68 23.74 -12.43
CA GLY A 381 -7.71 23.22 -11.44
C GLY A 381 -6.37 23.95 -11.55
N CYS A 382 -6.00 24.71 -10.53
CA CYS A 382 -4.68 25.34 -10.44
C CYS A 382 -3.74 24.45 -9.61
N VAL A 383 -2.75 23.86 -10.27
CA VAL A 383 -1.67 23.11 -9.64
C VAL A 383 -0.57 24.09 -9.22
N LEU A 384 -0.38 24.25 -7.92
CA LEU A 384 0.60 25.15 -7.35
C LEU A 384 1.91 24.41 -7.09
N SER A 385 2.91 24.72 -7.91
CA SER A 385 4.31 24.42 -7.62
C SER A 385 4.73 25.24 -6.40
N TRP A 386 5.43 24.58 -5.48
CA TRP A 386 5.80 25.15 -4.18
C TRP A 386 7.10 24.50 -3.69
N GLY A 387 7.57 24.88 -2.50
CA GLY A 387 8.86 24.48 -1.94
C GLY A 387 9.23 23.01 -2.18
N PRO A 388 8.45 22.02 -1.75
CA PRO A 388 8.79 20.61 -1.89
C PRO A 388 8.81 20.13 -3.35
N CYS A 389 9.92 19.52 -3.77
CA CYS A 389 10.17 19.08 -5.16
C CYS A 389 10.10 20.20 -6.23
N TRP A 390 10.27 21.46 -5.83
CA TRP A 390 10.17 22.66 -6.67
C TRP A 390 10.81 22.50 -8.05
N TYR A 391 12.11 22.16 -8.11
CA TYR A 391 12.89 22.16 -9.36
C TYR A 391 12.43 21.08 -10.37
N THR A 392 11.68 20.08 -9.91
CA THR A 392 11.06 19.06 -10.77
C THR A 392 9.64 19.46 -11.16
N GLN A 393 8.81 19.90 -10.20
CA GLN A 393 7.41 20.26 -10.48
C GLN A 393 7.25 21.54 -11.32
N LYS A 394 8.16 22.52 -11.17
CA LYS A 394 8.14 23.75 -11.97
C LYS A 394 8.33 23.53 -13.47
N GLN A 395 8.90 22.39 -13.88
CA GLN A 395 9.07 22.03 -15.30
C GLN A 395 7.73 21.86 -16.03
N TYR A 396 6.62 21.77 -15.29
CA TYR A 396 5.26 21.71 -15.82
C TYR A 396 4.58 23.09 -15.94
N PHE A 397 5.26 24.18 -15.58
CA PHE A 397 4.78 25.54 -15.80
C PHE A 397 4.85 25.94 -17.28
N GLU A 398 3.76 26.51 -17.80
CA GLU A 398 3.66 26.95 -19.20
C GLU A 398 3.36 28.46 -19.37
N GLY A 399 3.16 29.22 -18.28
CA GLY A 399 2.65 30.61 -18.32
C GLY A 399 1.20 30.76 -18.82
N LYS A 400 0.55 29.66 -19.22
CA LYS A 400 -0.81 29.59 -19.79
C LYS A 400 -1.56 28.36 -19.25
N THR A 401 -2.80 28.12 -19.71
CA THR A 401 -3.50 26.85 -19.46
C THR A 401 -2.70 25.69 -20.04
N HIS A 402 -2.43 24.66 -19.23
CA HIS A 402 -1.59 23.53 -19.58
C HIS A 402 -2.15 22.76 -20.79
N ALA A 403 -1.27 22.26 -21.67
CA ALA A 403 -1.62 21.68 -22.96
C ALA A 403 -2.56 20.46 -22.90
N LEU A 404 -2.63 19.78 -21.75
CA LEU A 404 -3.56 18.66 -21.51
C LEU A 404 -5.00 19.10 -21.18
N SER A 405 -5.28 20.40 -21.00
CA SER A 405 -6.63 20.91 -20.68
C SER A 405 -7.67 20.46 -21.71
N GLN A 406 -8.88 20.18 -21.26
CA GLN A 406 -10.00 19.76 -22.10
C GLN A 406 -11.06 20.86 -22.24
N PRO A 407 -11.98 20.79 -23.21
CA PRO A 407 -13.12 21.70 -23.27
C PRO A 407 -13.89 21.72 -21.95
N ASN A 408 -14.02 22.90 -21.34
CA ASN A 408 -14.65 23.15 -20.03
C ASN A 408 -13.90 22.59 -18.79
N TYR A 409 -12.68 22.06 -18.95
CA TYR A 409 -11.82 21.59 -17.85
C TYR A 409 -10.40 22.11 -18.05
N LEU A 410 -10.11 23.26 -17.44
CA LEU A 410 -8.85 23.95 -17.54
C LEU A 410 -7.92 23.53 -16.41
N MET A 411 -6.76 22.97 -16.75
CA MET A 411 -5.67 22.78 -15.81
C MET A 411 -4.62 23.87 -16.04
N ARG A 412 -4.04 24.40 -14.98
CA ARG A 412 -2.98 25.40 -15.07
C ARG A 412 -1.98 25.20 -13.95
N TYR A 413 -0.69 25.32 -14.28
CA TYR A 413 0.37 25.40 -13.28
C TYR A 413 0.66 26.85 -12.93
N ASP A 414 0.84 27.12 -11.64
CA ASP A 414 1.08 28.42 -11.00
C ASP A 414 1.88 28.18 -9.69
N VAL A 415 2.03 29.18 -8.81
CA VAL A 415 2.94 29.10 -7.65
C VAL A 415 2.22 29.28 -6.30
N GLU A 416 2.51 28.43 -5.32
CA GLU A 416 2.39 28.78 -3.90
C GLU A 416 3.75 29.13 -3.34
N VAL A 417 3.87 30.34 -2.79
CA VAL A 417 5.05 30.82 -2.07
C VAL A 417 5.02 30.24 -0.65
N SER A 418 5.39 28.98 -0.54
CA SER A 418 5.57 28.22 0.70
C SER A 418 6.85 27.38 0.63
N GLY A 419 7.65 27.39 1.69
CA GLY A 419 9.02 26.86 1.69
C GLY A 419 10.08 27.85 1.15
N PHE A 420 9.66 29.08 0.82
CA PHE A 420 10.50 30.19 0.37
C PHE A 420 10.95 31.08 1.53
N PRO A 421 11.99 31.94 1.36
CA PRO A 421 12.47 32.88 2.38
C PRO A 421 11.42 33.82 2.99
N SER A 422 10.29 34.06 2.30
CA SER A 422 9.17 34.90 2.79
C SER A 422 8.12 34.14 3.61
N SER A 423 8.18 32.80 3.72
CA SER A 423 7.11 31.98 4.32
C SER A 423 6.78 32.33 5.77
N HIS A 424 7.73 32.88 6.54
CA HIS A 424 7.51 33.36 7.91
C HIS A 424 6.48 34.51 8.00
N ALA A 425 6.30 35.25 6.91
CA ALA A 425 5.30 36.31 6.77
C ALA A 425 3.96 35.81 6.15
N GLY A 426 3.77 34.48 6.09
CA GLY A 426 2.61 33.77 5.56
C GLY A 426 2.77 33.34 4.10
N HIS A 427 1.94 32.38 3.68
CA HIS A 427 1.99 31.83 2.32
C HIS A 427 1.17 32.63 1.32
N LEU A 428 1.66 32.69 0.08
CA LEU A 428 0.97 33.38 -1.02
C LEU A 428 0.56 32.41 -2.12
N CYS A 429 -0.64 32.59 -2.64
CA CYS A 429 -1.08 31.99 -3.89
C CYS A 429 -0.89 33.02 -5.02
N LEU A 430 -0.17 32.65 -6.08
CA LEU A 430 0.13 33.49 -7.22
C LEU A 430 -0.41 32.83 -8.50
N LEU A 431 -1.62 33.22 -8.90
CA LEU A 431 -2.32 32.64 -10.03
C LEU A 431 -2.14 33.47 -11.30
N ARG A 432 -2.23 32.80 -12.46
CA ARG A 432 -2.17 33.44 -13.78
C ARG A 432 -0.85 34.15 -14.04
N LEU A 433 0.27 33.56 -13.60
CA LEU A 433 1.60 34.06 -13.91
C LEU A 433 1.98 33.83 -15.39
N THR A 434 2.87 34.65 -15.92
CA THR A 434 3.55 34.42 -17.21
C THR A 434 4.96 33.86 -17.04
N GLU A 435 5.53 34.00 -15.84
CA GLU A 435 6.86 33.62 -15.41
C GLU A 435 6.75 33.15 -13.95
N ASP A 436 7.32 31.99 -13.61
CA ASP A 436 7.26 31.39 -12.27
C ASP A 436 8.52 31.62 -11.43
N ASP A 437 9.63 32.05 -12.03
CA ASP A 437 10.82 32.51 -11.29
C ASP A 437 10.82 34.00 -10.96
N TYR A 438 11.13 34.32 -9.71
CA TYR A 438 11.32 35.71 -9.30
C TYR A 438 12.47 36.38 -10.08
N GLU A 439 12.29 37.65 -10.46
CA GLU A 439 13.19 38.38 -11.34
C GLU A 439 14.63 38.44 -10.77
N GLY A 440 15.55 37.69 -11.40
CA GLY A 440 16.97 37.65 -11.03
C GLY A 440 17.38 36.52 -10.06
N THR A 441 16.55 35.51 -9.82
CA THR A 441 16.89 34.32 -8.99
C THR A 441 17.12 33.07 -9.84
N GLU A 442 18.05 32.21 -9.43
CA GLU A 442 18.23 30.83 -9.90
C GLU A 442 17.68 29.82 -8.87
N PHE A 443 17.76 30.15 -7.57
CA PHE A 443 17.38 29.27 -6.46
C PHE A 443 16.28 29.87 -5.56
N ILE A 444 15.48 29.01 -4.91
CA ILE A 444 14.44 29.41 -3.94
C ILE A 444 15.00 30.33 -2.85
N GLU A 445 16.20 30.06 -2.38
CA GLU A 445 16.89 30.76 -1.30
C GLU A 445 17.19 32.24 -1.62
N GLU A 446 17.16 32.60 -2.91
CA GLU A 446 17.42 33.97 -3.40
C GLU A 446 16.13 34.81 -3.52
N TRP A 447 14.95 34.19 -3.37
CA TRP A 447 13.66 34.89 -3.40
C TRP A 447 13.52 35.88 -2.24
N PRO A 448 12.69 36.93 -2.39
CA PRO A 448 12.52 37.93 -1.34
C PRO A 448 12.10 37.35 0.00
N SER A 449 12.73 37.83 1.08
CA SER A 449 12.45 37.45 2.47
C SER A 449 11.17 38.05 3.06
N TRP A 450 10.36 38.72 2.25
CA TRP A 450 9.07 39.31 2.65
C TRP A 450 8.04 39.15 1.52
N THR A 451 6.75 39.12 1.85
CA THR A 451 5.66 38.87 0.89
C THR A 451 5.40 40.04 -0.07
N LEU A 452 5.60 41.30 0.36
CA LEU A 452 5.24 42.48 -0.44
C LEU A 452 5.96 42.58 -1.81
N PRO A 453 7.28 42.36 -1.94
CA PRO A 453 7.94 42.30 -3.24
C PRO A 453 7.36 41.20 -4.16
N VAL A 454 7.08 40.02 -3.61
CA VAL A 454 6.55 38.88 -4.35
C VAL A 454 5.13 39.14 -4.86
N LEU A 455 4.26 39.72 -4.02
CA LEU A 455 2.92 40.19 -4.42
C LEU A 455 3.00 41.24 -5.54
N LYS A 456 3.91 42.22 -5.44
CA LYS A 456 4.11 43.23 -6.49
C LYS A 456 4.60 42.62 -7.81
N TRP A 457 5.49 41.63 -7.73
CA TRP A 457 6.01 40.91 -8.90
C TRP A 457 4.88 40.12 -9.60
N GLY A 458 4.10 39.31 -8.90
CA GLY A 458 2.97 38.59 -9.52
C GLY A 458 1.89 39.54 -10.06
N GLN A 459 1.62 40.66 -9.38
CA GLN A 459 0.69 41.69 -9.87
C GLN A 459 1.21 42.40 -11.14
N LYS A 460 2.53 42.65 -11.27
CA LYS A 460 3.18 43.22 -12.47
C LYS A 460 2.95 42.35 -13.71
N GLN A 461 2.77 41.03 -13.53
CA GLN A 461 2.44 40.08 -14.61
C GLN A 461 0.95 40.06 -14.98
N GLY A 462 0.08 40.76 -14.24
CA GLY A 462 -1.38 40.65 -14.36
C GLY A 462 -1.97 39.41 -13.67
N GLY A 463 -1.20 38.77 -12.79
CA GLY A 463 -1.64 37.65 -11.97
C GLY A 463 -2.62 38.05 -10.87
N VAL A 464 -3.38 37.07 -10.37
CA VAL A 464 -4.20 37.19 -9.16
C VAL A 464 -3.37 36.69 -7.99
N VAL A 465 -3.06 37.60 -7.07
CA VAL A 465 -2.12 37.34 -5.97
C VAL A 465 -2.77 37.61 -4.62
N GLY A 466 -2.50 36.77 -3.63
CA GLY A 466 -3.04 36.93 -2.29
C GLY A 466 -2.47 35.94 -1.29
N TYR A 467 -2.87 36.06 -0.02
CA TYR A 467 -2.57 35.06 1.00
C TYR A 467 -3.45 33.82 0.81
N SER A 468 -2.85 32.63 0.78
CA SER A 468 -3.59 31.38 0.55
C SER A 468 -4.45 31.01 1.76
N HIS A 469 -3.82 30.88 2.93
CA HIS A 469 -4.45 30.45 4.18
C HIS A 469 -3.55 30.67 5.39
N SER A 470 -4.14 30.70 6.60
CA SER A 470 -3.40 30.60 7.86
C SER A 470 -3.20 29.14 8.31
N GLY A 471 -2.79 28.24 7.38
CA GLY A 471 -2.38 26.85 7.66
C GLY A 471 -3.44 25.96 8.32
N TRP A 472 -3.45 25.94 9.66
CA TRP A 472 -4.39 25.18 10.48
C TRP A 472 -5.68 25.94 10.82
N GLY A 473 -5.80 27.18 10.34
CA GLY A 473 -6.88 28.09 10.70
C GLY A 473 -6.50 29.05 11.84
N LEU A 474 -7.43 29.94 12.16
CA LEU A 474 -7.30 30.93 13.23
C LEU A 474 -7.71 30.29 14.57
N GLU A 475 -6.98 29.25 15.00
CA GLU A 475 -7.27 28.53 16.25
C GLU A 475 -6.64 29.21 17.47
N ALA A 476 -7.51 29.63 18.41
CA ALA A 476 -7.06 30.08 19.73
C ALA A 476 -6.55 28.87 20.54
N PRO A 477 -5.61 29.04 21.47
CA PRO A 477 -5.13 27.94 22.30
C PRO A 477 -6.26 27.23 23.06
N ASP A 478 -6.27 25.90 22.99
CA ASP A 478 -7.08 25.03 23.85
C ASP A 478 -6.97 25.42 25.34
N ILE A 479 -7.98 25.05 26.13
CA ILE A 479 -7.93 25.13 27.60
C ILE A 479 -7.71 23.78 28.26
N ASP A 480 -7.06 23.80 29.43
CA ASP A 480 -7.02 22.65 30.34
C ASP A 480 -8.31 22.54 31.18
N ASP A 481 -8.37 21.54 32.07
CA ASP A 481 -9.52 21.34 32.94
C ASP A 481 -9.71 22.42 34.01
N ALA A 482 -8.68 23.23 34.26
CA ALA A 482 -8.75 24.42 35.11
C ALA A 482 -9.11 25.70 34.32
N GLY A 483 -9.43 25.58 33.01
CA GLY A 483 -9.80 26.71 32.15
C GLY A 483 -8.62 27.57 31.68
N ARG A 484 -7.38 27.12 31.88
CA ARG A 484 -6.17 27.87 31.50
C ARG A 484 -5.75 27.52 30.08
N ARG A 485 -5.35 28.51 29.30
CA ARG A 485 -4.82 28.33 27.92
C ARG A 485 -3.57 27.43 27.93
N VAL A 486 -3.53 26.45 27.04
CA VAL A 486 -2.43 25.47 26.88
C VAL A 486 -1.93 25.43 25.42
N PRO A 487 -1.23 26.47 24.94
CA PRO A 487 -0.72 26.50 23.57
C PRO A 487 0.22 25.32 23.28
N ASN A 488 0.04 24.72 22.11
CA ASN A 488 0.81 23.57 21.59
C ASN A 488 0.63 22.26 22.40
N LYS A 489 -0.47 22.11 23.13
CA LYS A 489 -0.89 20.85 23.76
C LYS A 489 -2.35 20.56 23.42
N LYS A 490 -2.73 19.29 23.36
CA LYS A 490 -4.14 18.90 23.26
C LYS A 490 -4.84 19.24 24.57
N GLY A 491 -5.89 20.06 24.49
CA GLY A 491 -6.84 20.31 25.57
C GLY A 491 -8.26 20.19 25.02
N LYS A 492 -9.13 21.12 25.42
CA LYS A 492 -10.46 21.29 24.84
C LYS A 492 -10.61 22.70 24.29
N ALA A 493 -11.35 22.85 23.19
CA ALA A 493 -11.65 24.15 22.62
C ALA A 493 -12.34 25.06 23.65
N SER A 494 -12.02 26.36 23.60
CA SER A 494 -12.67 27.37 24.42
C SER A 494 -14.18 27.40 24.17
N ASN A 495 -14.99 27.32 25.23
CA ASN A 495 -16.44 27.48 25.17
C ASN A 495 -16.91 28.86 25.67
N LEU A 496 -15.98 29.79 25.92
CA LEU A 496 -16.25 31.14 26.37
C LEU A 496 -16.45 32.05 25.15
N LEU A 497 -17.60 32.73 25.07
CA LEU A 497 -17.87 33.76 24.07
C LEU A 497 -18.31 35.06 24.77
N PRO A 498 -17.78 36.24 24.35
CA PRO A 498 -16.72 36.42 23.35
C PRO A 498 -15.36 35.91 23.85
N ASP A 499 -14.61 35.24 22.98
CA ASP A 499 -13.21 34.94 23.20
C ASP A 499 -12.35 36.11 22.66
N TYR A 500 -11.43 36.60 23.48
CA TYR A 500 -10.56 37.73 23.14
C TYR A 500 -9.13 37.31 22.78
N GLU A 501 -8.82 36.01 22.81
CA GLU A 501 -7.53 35.53 22.30
C GLU A 501 -7.43 35.76 20.79
N ILE A 502 -6.41 36.50 20.37
CA ILE A 502 -6.06 36.58 18.95
C ILE A 502 -5.29 35.31 18.61
N PRO A 503 -5.83 34.42 17.77
CA PRO A 503 -5.16 33.20 17.39
C PRO A 503 -3.84 33.53 16.68
N PRO A 504 -2.72 32.87 17.05
CA PRO A 504 -1.45 33.12 16.41
C PRO A 504 -1.50 32.68 14.95
N PHE A 505 -0.90 33.45 14.04
CA PHE A 505 -0.74 33.08 12.63
C PHE A 505 0.24 31.90 12.47
N LYS A 506 -0.21 30.70 12.85
CA LYS A 506 0.52 29.43 12.72
C LYS A 506 0.15 28.77 11.39
N GLY A 507 0.74 29.28 10.32
CA GLY A 507 0.78 28.54 9.05
C GLY A 507 1.45 27.17 9.23
N ILE A 508 1.03 26.17 8.45
CA ILE A 508 1.94 25.09 8.03
C ILE A 508 3.06 25.75 7.22
N GLY A 509 4.30 25.25 7.25
CA GLY A 509 5.38 25.80 6.42
C GLY A 509 6.81 25.49 6.90
N ALA A 510 7.00 24.44 7.70
CA ALA A 510 8.29 23.88 8.09
C ALA A 510 8.14 22.38 8.34
#